data_AF-A0A7S0QJJ1-F1
#
_entry.id   AF-A0A7S0QJJ1-F1
#
_cell.length_a   1.000
_cell.length_b   1.000
_cell.length_c   1.000
_cell.angle_alpha   90.00
_cell.angle_beta   90.00
_cell.angle_gamma   90.00
#
_symmetry.space_group_name_H-M   'P 1'
#
loop_
_entity.id
_entity.type
_entity.pdbx_description
1 polymer ?
#
loop_
_entity_poly.entity_id
_entity_poly.type
_entity_poly.pdbx_seq_one_letter_code
_entity_poly.pdbx_strand_id
1 'polypeptide(L)'
;VSFQSCLKLLQDRSSLEGLRDGLLGVQTLILRESSTLKAVDIRDTVTNALCRLAQDELGPPLRRLLACCMRDLVDAETRALIPLVDNLMTYLNPKASDVKVLPGGRINIWHCLECVWGRHGRLCASRLVDVVAAARHGSRTGEAAAVRIAAIQACAAAVRAAADSGRSAHEEVLKLCKTLLADKLPNLRNPAAQLALAAIASSRSAHALAGLDGVLQGLVKCVEDPAADAASSR
;
A
#
# COMPACT_ATOMS: atom_id res chain seq x y z
N VAL A 1 2.79 16.33 -26.16
CA VAL A 1 2.08 15.17 -25.56
C VAL A 1 1.14 15.74 -24.51
N SER A 2 -0.14 15.35 -24.46
CA SER A 2 -1.11 15.89 -23.49
C SER A 2 -1.60 14.79 -22.54
N PHE A 3 -2.17 15.18 -21.39
CA PHE A 3 -2.76 14.23 -20.44
C PHE A 3 -3.79 13.33 -21.13
N GLN A 4 -4.65 13.91 -21.98
CA GLN A 4 -5.70 13.15 -22.66
C GLN A 4 -5.14 12.07 -23.60
N SER A 5 -4.05 12.36 -24.32
CA SER A 5 -3.40 11.35 -25.17
C SER A 5 -2.80 10.20 -24.35
N CYS A 6 -2.12 10.50 -23.24
CA CYS A 6 -1.54 9.47 -22.38
C CYS A 6 -2.62 8.65 -21.67
N LEU A 7 -3.69 9.29 -21.21
CA LEU A 7 -4.82 8.64 -20.58
C LEU A 7 -5.55 7.69 -21.55
N LYS A 8 -5.64 8.06 -22.83
CA LYS A 8 -6.19 7.17 -23.85
C LYS A 8 -5.38 5.88 -23.97
N LEU A 9 -4.04 5.96 -23.96
CA LEU A 9 -3.18 4.76 -23.96
C LEU A 9 -3.42 3.86 -22.73
N LEU A 10 -3.69 4.46 -21.57
CA LEU A 10 -4.04 3.70 -20.36
C LEU A 10 -5.43 3.06 -20.43
N GLN A 11 -6.37 3.69 -21.14
CA GLN A 11 -7.74 3.21 -21.31
C GLN A 11 -7.84 2.12 -22.38
N ASP A 12 -7.06 2.22 -23.45
CA ASP A 12 -7.10 1.28 -24.58
C ASP A 12 -6.68 -0.13 -24.16
N ARG A 13 -5.80 -0.27 -23.15
CA ARG A 13 -5.38 -1.55 -22.52
C ARG A 13 -4.94 -2.62 -23.52
N SER A 14 -4.59 -2.22 -24.74
CA SER A 14 -4.39 -3.11 -25.88
C SER A 14 -3.02 -3.78 -25.88
N SER A 15 -2.02 -3.17 -25.20
CA SER A 15 -0.68 -3.73 -25.06
C SER A 15 0.02 -3.27 -23.79
N LEU A 16 0.96 -4.08 -23.29
CA LEU A 16 1.81 -3.74 -22.15
C LEU A 16 2.71 -2.54 -22.45
N GLU A 17 3.17 -2.40 -23.70
CA GLU A 17 3.95 -1.25 -24.15
C GLU A 17 3.12 0.03 -24.13
N GLY A 18 1.88 -0.03 -24.60
CA GLY A 18 0.94 1.10 -24.53
C GLY A 18 0.67 1.54 -23.10
N LEU A 19 0.49 0.60 -22.17
CA LEU A 19 0.35 0.92 -20.74
C LEU A 19 1.61 1.56 -20.16
N ARG A 20 2.80 1.04 -20.50
CA ARG A 20 4.07 1.61 -20.05
C ARG A 20 4.25 3.04 -20.56
N ASP A 21 4.05 3.26 -21.85
CA ASP A 21 4.28 4.54 -22.50
C ASP A 21 3.22 5.57 -22.05
N GLY A 22 1.98 5.12 -21.85
CA GLY A 22 0.92 5.92 -21.22
C GLY A 22 1.29 6.35 -19.80
N LEU A 23 1.81 5.45 -18.96
CA LEU A 23 2.21 5.76 -17.59
C LEU A 23 3.40 6.73 -17.56
N LEU A 24 4.44 6.48 -18.36
CA LEU A 24 5.60 7.39 -18.48
C LEU A 24 5.19 8.78 -18.97
N GLY A 25 4.26 8.83 -19.92
CA GLY A 25 3.70 10.08 -20.42
C GLY A 25 2.94 10.85 -19.33
N VAL A 26 2.06 10.18 -18.59
CA VAL A 26 1.36 10.78 -17.44
C VAL A 26 2.36 11.27 -16.39
N GLN A 27 3.35 10.45 -16.01
CA GLN A 27 4.36 10.84 -15.02
C GLN A 27 5.15 12.07 -15.45
N THR A 28 5.58 12.11 -16.71
CA THR A 28 6.33 13.23 -17.27
C THR A 28 5.50 14.52 -17.21
N LEU A 29 4.22 14.43 -17.54
CA LEU A 29 3.30 15.58 -17.48
C LEU A 29 3.02 16.03 -16.05
N ILE A 30 2.85 15.10 -15.10
CA ILE A 30 2.75 15.43 -13.67
C ILE A 30 3.95 16.27 -13.21
N LEU A 31 5.16 15.85 -13.60
CA LEU A 31 6.40 16.49 -13.17
C LEU A 31 6.67 17.83 -13.87
N ARG A 32 6.24 17.99 -15.13
CA ARG A 32 6.50 19.20 -15.94
C ARG A 32 5.38 20.24 -15.88
N GLU A 33 4.13 19.80 -15.73
CA GLU A 33 2.92 20.62 -15.90
C GLU A 33 2.03 20.56 -14.65
N SER A 34 2.63 20.65 -13.46
CA SER A 34 1.89 20.56 -12.18
C SER A 34 0.81 21.64 -12.02
N SER A 35 0.92 22.77 -12.69
CA SER A 35 -0.12 23.81 -12.72
C SER A 35 -1.42 23.33 -13.37
N THR A 36 -1.33 22.48 -14.39
CA THR A 36 -2.48 21.89 -15.09
C THR A 36 -3.28 20.97 -14.18
N LEU A 37 -2.61 20.29 -13.24
CA LEU A 37 -3.25 19.45 -12.22
C LEU A 37 -4.04 20.24 -11.17
N LYS A 38 -3.90 21.57 -11.11
CA LYS A 38 -4.73 22.38 -10.21
C LYS A 38 -6.19 22.45 -10.67
N ALA A 39 -6.45 22.18 -11.95
CA ALA A 39 -7.79 22.04 -12.48
C ALA A 39 -8.41 20.73 -11.95
N VAL A 40 -9.52 20.85 -11.22
CA VAL A 40 -10.21 19.75 -10.54
C VAL A 40 -10.51 18.60 -11.51
N ASP A 41 -11.07 18.91 -12.68
CA ASP A 41 -11.47 17.91 -13.67
C ASP A 41 -10.28 17.08 -14.16
N ILE A 42 -9.13 17.71 -14.39
CA ILE A 42 -7.92 17.03 -14.87
C ILE A 42 -7.36 16.15 -13.76
N ARG A 43 -7.21 16.69 -12.54
CA ARG A 43 -6.72 15.94 -11.38
C ARG A 43 -7.56 14.70 -11.11
N ASP A 44 -8.88 14.85 -11.09
CA ASP A 44 -9.79 13.78 -10.75
C ASP A 44 -9.82 12.73 -11.88
N THR A 45 -9.74 13.17 -13.14
CA THR A 45 -9.61 12.26 -14.29
C THR A 45 -8.32 11.43 -14.22
N VAL A 46 -7.17 12.06 -13.94
CA VAL A 46 -5.89 11.36 -13.80
C VAL A 46 -5.92 10.41 -12.59
N THR A 47 -6.42 10.87 -11.45
CA THR A 47 -6.54 10.06 -10.23
C THR A 47 -7.39 8.81 -10.49
N ASN A 48 -8.55 8.98 -11.12
CA ASN A 48 -9.46 7.88 -11.45
C ASN A 48 -8.83 6.90 -12.45
N ALA A 49 -8.11 7.39 -13.46
CA ALA A 49 -7.45 6.53 -14.44
C ALA A 49 -6.37 5.65 -13.80
N LEU A 50 -5.52 6.23 -12.94
CA LEU A 50 -4.50 5.49 -12.21
C LEU A 50 -5.13 4.47 -11.25
N CYS A 51 -6.19 4.84 -10.53
CA CYS A 51 -6.90 3.94 -9.62
C CYS A 51 -7.59 2.77 -10.36
N ARG A 52 -8.12 3.01 -11.56
CA ARG A 52 -8.68 1.95 -12.43
C ARG A 52 -7.60 1.00 -12.93
N LEU A 53 -6.44 1.53 -13.31
CA LEU A 53 -5.31 0.71 -13.76
C LEU A 53 -4.74 -0.16 -12.62
N ALA A 54 -4.81 0.30 -11.37
CA ALA A 54 -4.38 -0.48 -10.21
C ALA A 54 -5.16 -1.80 -10.03
N GLN A 55 -6.38 -1.90 -10.57
CA GLN A 55 -7.19 -3.12 -10.48
C GLN A 55 -6.74 -4.22 -11.44
N ASP A 56 -5.95 -3.86 -12.47
CA ASP A 56 -5.51 -4.80 -13.51
C ASP A 56 -4.36 -5.69 -13.00
N GLU A 57 -4.11 -6.81 -13.69
CA GLU A 57 -3.01 -7.73 -13.33
C GLU A 57 -1.67 -7.27 -13.91
N LEU A 58 -1.13 -6.18 -13.35
CA LEU A 58 0.15 -5.64 -13.75
C LEU A 58 1.34 -6.46 -13.22
N GLY A 59 2.33 -6.66 -14.10
CA GLY A 59 3.63 -7.20 -13.73
C GLY A 59 4.47 -6.22 -12.88
N PRO A 60 5.55 -6.70 -12.21
CA PRO A 60 6.34 -5.87 -11.29
C PRO A 60 6.91 -4.55 -11.86
N PRO A 61 7.36 -4.46 -13.13
CA PRO A 61 7.82 -3.19 -13.69
C PRO A 61 6.71 -2.14 -13.79
N LEU A 62 5.55 -2.51 -14.33
CA LEU A 62 4.40 -1.62 -14.47
C LEU A 62 3.80 -1.24 -13.12
N ARG A 63 3.75 -2.17 -12.18
CA ARG A 63 3.31 -1.91 -10.80
C ARG A 63 4.16 -0.82 -10.13
N ARG A 64 5.48 -0.92 -10.25
CA ARG A 64 6.41 0.08 -9.69
C ARG A 64 6.22 1.44 -10.34
N LEU A 65 6.08 1.45 -11.67
CA LEU A 65 5.84 2.69 -12.41
C LEU A 65 4.50 3.35 -12.01
N LEU A 66 3.43 2.56 -11.87
CA LEU A 66 2.13 3.04 -11.41
C LEU A 66 2.22 3.65 -10.00
N ALA A 67 2.89 2.98 -9.07
CA ALA A 67 3.07 3.47 -7.71
C ALA A 67 3.88 4.78 -7.68
N CYS A 68 4.94 4.88 -8.50
CA CYS A 68 5.68 6.12 -8.68
C CYS A 68 4.80 7.24 -9.26
N CYS A 69 3.99 6.96 -10.28
CA CYS A 69 3.07 7.95 -10.87
C CYS A 69 2.08 8.48 -9.83
N MET A 70 1.49 7.60 -9.01
CA MET A 70 0.54 7.99 -7.96
C MET A 70 1.20 8.83 -6.87
N ARG A 71 2.42 8.47 -6.46
CA ARG A 71 3.21 9.27 -5.51
C ARG A 71 3.53 10.65 -6.09
N ASP A 72 4.04 10.70 -7.31
CA ASP A 72 4.43 11.94 -7.97
C ASP A 72 3.21 12.84 -8.22
N LEU A 73 2.02 12.25 -8.48
CA LEU A 73 0.75 12.98 -8.56
C LEU A 73 0.45 13.72 -7.24
N VAL A 74 0.63 13.05 -6.11
CA VAL A 74 0.38 13.65 -4.78
C VAL A 74 1.45 14.69 -4.44
N ASP A 75 2.71 14.47 -4.83
CA ASP A 75 3.77 15.48 -4.72
C ASP A 75 3.43 16.75 -5.51
N ALA A 76 2.91 16.60 -6.73
CA ALA A 76 2.55 17.73 -7.59
C ALA A 76 1.24 18.42 -7.14
N GLU A 77 0.27 17.65 -6.65
CA GLU A 77 -1.04 18.14 -6.24
C GLU A 77 -1.56 17.35 -5.01
N THR A 78 -1.26 17.87 -3.82
CA THR A 78 -1.59 17.22 -2.54
C THR A 78 -3.09 16.97 -2.35
N ARG A 79 -3.97 17.77 -2.99
CA ARG A 79 -5.43 17.55 -2.91
C ARG A 79 -5.86 16.22 -3.56
N ALA A 80 -5.02 15.60 -4.38
CA ALA A 80 -5.26 14.27 -4.93
C ALA A 80 -5.11 13.14 -3.89
N LEU A 81 -4.44 13.38 -2.75
CA LEU A 81 -4.12 12.34 -1.76
C LEU A 81 -5.36 11.62 -1.23
N ILE A 82 -6.35 12.37 -0.72
CA ILE A 82 -7.53 11.77 -0.11
C ILE A 82 -8.37 11.00 -1.14
N PRO A 83 -8.73 11.58 -2.31
CA PRO A 83 -9.42 10.83 -3.36
C PRO A 83 -8.68 9.57 -3.80
N LEU A 84 -7.36 9.64 -3.91
CA LEU A 84 -6.53 8.50 -4.30
C LEU A 84 -6.58 7.38 -3.24
N VAL A 85 -6.34 7.70 -1.97
CA VAL A 85 -6.39 6.70 -0.89
C VAL A 85 -7.80 6.11 -0.77
N ASP A 86 -8.84 6.93 -0.85
CA ASP A 86 -10.22 6.48 -0.70
C ASP A 86 -10.65 5.53 -1.81
N ASN A 87 -10.32 5.84 -3.07
CA ASN A 87 -10.59 4.96 -4.21
C ASN A 87 -9.86 3.61 -4.06
N LEU A 88 -8.57 3.63 -3.73
CA LEU A 88 -7.78 2.42 -3.55
C LEU A 88 -8.30 1.56 -2.39
N MET A 89 -8.66 2.18 -1.27
CA MET A 89 -9.21 1.48 -0.10
C MET A 89 -10.58 0.86 -0.39
N THR A 90 -11.40 1.51 -1.22
CA THR A 90 -12.70 0.97 -1.67
C THR A 90 -12.50 -0.35 -2.42
N TYR A 91 -11.50 -0.45 -3.29
CA TYR A 91 -11.19 -1.68 -4.02
C TYR A 91 -10.63 -2.82 -3.17
N LEU A 92 -10.06 -2.51 -2.01
CA LEU A 92 -9.60 -3.51 -1.04
C LEU A 92 -10.72 -3.98 -0.10
N ASN A 93 -11.83 -3.25 -0.03
CA ASN A 93 -12.95 -3.59 0.82
C ASN A 93 -14.03 -4.33 -0.01
N PRO A 94 -14.19 -5.65 0.15
CA PRO A 94 -15.17 -6.42 -0.62
C PRO A 94 -16.63 -6.06 -0.31
N LYS A 95 -16.89 -5.27 0.75
CA LYS A 95 -18.23 -4.76 1.07
C LYS A 95 -18.52 -3.38 0.48
N ALA A 96 -17.49 -2.65 0.04
CA ALA A 96 -17.63 -1.28 -0.46
C ALA A 96 -17.63 -1.20 -1.99
N SER A 97 -17.22 -2.28 -2.67
CA SER A 97 -17.10 -2.33 -4.11
C SER A 97 -17.75 -3.60 -4.65
N ASP A 98 -18.67 -3.44 -5.61
CA ASP A 98 -19.21 -4.54 -6.40
C ASP A 98 -18.17 -5.13 -7.37
N VAL A 99 -17.06 -4.41 -7.59
CA VAL A 99 -15.97 -4.86 -8.45
C VAL A 99 -15.09 -5.85 -7.69
N LYS A 100 -15.07 -7.09 -8.18
CA LYS A 100 -14.16 -8.13 -7.70
C LYS A 100 -12.77 -7.94 -8.31
N VAL A 101 -11.87 -7.34 -7.55
CA VAL A 101 -10.47 -7.17 -7.97
C VAL A 101 -9.71 -8.48 -7.84
N LEU A 102 -8.98 -8.89 -8.87
CA LEU A 102 -8.15 -10.10 -8.86
C LEU A 102 -6.93 -9.96 -7.92
N PRO A 103 -6.30 -11.06 -7.49
CA PRO A 103 -5.13 -11.00 -6.61
C PRO A 103 -4.01 -10.10 -7.15
N GLY A 104 -3.71 -10.14 -8.45
CA GLY A 104 -2.71 -9.27 -9.08
C GLY A 104 -3.00 -7.78 -8.90
N GLY A 105 -4.26 -7.37 -9.10
CA GLY A 105 -4.72 -6.00 -8.86
C GLY A 105 -4.63 -5.60 -7.39
N ARG A 106 -5.02 -6.48 -6.47
CA ARG A 106 -4.90 -6.21 -5.02
C ARG A 106 -3.44 -5.96 -4.60
N ILE A 107 -2.48 -6.70 -5.17
CA ILE A 107 -1.05 -6.46 -4.93
C ILE A 107 -0.64 -5.06 -5.45
N ASN A 108 -1.12 -4.66 -6.62
CA ASN A 108 -0.83 -3.33 -7.17
C ASN A 108 -1.36 -2.23 -6.27
N ILE A 109 -2.61 -2.36 -5.80
CA ILE A 109 -3.25 -1.40 -4.91
C ILE A 109 -2.43 -1.26 -3.60
N TRP A 110 -2.06 -2.38 -2.97
CA TRP A 110 -1.25 -2.35 -1.76
C TRP A 110 0.11 -1.70 -1.98
N HIS A 111 0.78 -1.98 -3.10
CA HIS A 111 2.07 -1.36 -3.42
C HIS A 111 1.96 0.15 -3.68
N CYS A 112 0.89 0.59 -4.36
CA CYS A 112 0.61 2.00 -4.56
C CYS A 112 0.36 2.72 -3.23
N LEU A 113 -0.45 2.11 -2.36
CA LEU A 113 -0.68 2.60 -1.01
C LEU A 113 0.64 2.68 -0.23
N GLU A 114 1.45 1.63 -0.23
CA GLU A 114 2.76 1.63 0.43
C GLU A 114 3.62 2.82 0.01
N CYS A 115 3.75 3.10 -1.29
CA CYS A 115 4.51 4.23 -1.80
C CYS A 115 3.92 5.59 -1.39
N VAL A 116 2.60 5.76 -1.50
CA VAL A 116 1.92 7.01 -1.14
C VAL A 116 2.00 7.27 0.36
N TRP A 117 1.74 6.26 1.18
CA TRP A 117 1.83 6.33 2.63
C TRP A 117 3.26 6.57 3.11
N GLY A 118 4.24 5.89 2.53
CA GLY A 118 5.64 6.07 2.89
C GLY A 118 6.12 7.52 2.72
N ARG A 119 5.52 8.27 1.78
CA ARG A 119 5.89 9.66 1.51
C ARG A 119 4.96 10.71 2.12
N HIS A 120 3.66 10.46 2.10
CA HIS A 120 2.63 11.44 2.47
C HIS A 120 1.79 11.01 3.69
N GLY A 121 2.11 9.87 4.32
CA GLY A 121 1.26 9.27 5.34
C GLY A 121 0.95 10.15 6.54
N ARG A 122 1.79 11.14 6.86
CA ARG A 122 1.49 12.15 7.88
C ARG A 122 0.22 12.95 7.56
N LEU A 123 -0.02 13.24 6.29
CA LEU A 123 -1.15 14.06 5.83
C LEU A 123 -2.48 13.29 5.86
N CYS A 124 -2.43 11.95 5.79
CA CYS A 124 -3.60 11.08 5.85
C CYS A 124 -3.62 10.18 7.08
N ALA A 125 -2.85 10.48 8.13
CA ALA A 125 -2.73 9.65 9.34
C ALA A 125 -4.07 9.36 10.05
N SER A 126 -5.10 10.18 9.83
CA SER A 126 -6.47 9.90 10.28
C SER A 126 -7.04 8.59 9.71
N ARG A 127 -6.58 8.14 8.55
CA ARG A 127 -6.97 6.88 7.89
C ARG A 127 -6.19 5.66 8.39
N LEU A 128 -5.28 5.80 9.37
CA LEU A 128 -4.45 4.69 9.85
C LEU A 128 -5.30 3.48 10.31
N VAL A 129 -6.40 3.73 11.02
CA VAL A 129 -7.30 2.66 11.49
C VAL A 129 -7.92 1.91 10.31
N ASP A 130 -8.35 2.62 9.27
CA ASP A 130 -8.92 2.03 8.05
C ASP A 130 -7.88 1.14 7.35
N VAL A 131 -6.62 1.60 7.27
CA VAL A 131 -5.50 0.84 6.68
C VAL A 131 -5.23 -0.43 7.48
N VAL A 132 -5.17 -0.36 8.81
CA VAL A 132 -4.94 -1.55 9.66
C VAL A 132 -6.08 -2.55 9.51
N ALA A 133 -7.33 -2.09 9.43
CA ALA A 133 -8.49 -2.94 9.20
C ALA A 133 -8.45 -3.63 7.82
N ALA A 134 -8.11 -2.88 6.77
CA ALA A 134 -7.95 -3.43 5.42
C ALA A 134 -6.76 -4.41 5.34
N ALA A 135 -5.65 -4.11 6.00
CA ALA A 135 -4.48 -4.99 6.03
C ALA A 135 -4.80 -6.31 6.72
N ARG A 136 -5.53 -6.26 7.86
CA ARG A 136 -6.05 -7.46 8.53
C ARG A 136 -6.94 -8.31 7.63
N HIS A 137 -7.74 -7.68 6.76
CA HIS A 137 -8.54 -8.40 5.78
C HIS A 137 -7.66 -9.03 4.69
N GLY A 138 -6.75 -8.25 4.09
CA GLY A 138 -5.85 -8.68 3.02
C GLY A 138 -4.78 -9.69 3.46
N SER A 139 -4.53 -9.83 4.76
CA SER A 139 -3.54 -10.76 5.31
C SER A 139 -4.15 -12.06 5.86
N ARG A 140 -5.43 -12.34 5.62
CA ARG A 140 -6.10 -13.58 6.06
C ARG A 140 -5.50 -14.82 5.41
N THR A 141 -5.61 -15.97 6.07
CA THR A 141 -5.05 -17.26 5.61
C THR A 141 -5.57 -17.72 4.24
N GLY A 142 -6.79 -17.30 3.84
CA GLY A 142 -7.36 -17.61 2.52
C GLY A 142 -6.90 -16.70 1.37
N GLU A 143 -6.12 -15.65 1.66
CA GLU A 143 -5.59 -14.75 0.63
C GLU A 143 -4.30 -15.29 0.01
N ALA A 144 -4.02 -14.90 -1.24
CA ALA A 144 -2.78 -15.27 -1.91
C ALA A 144 -1.56 -14.71 -1.15
N ALA A 145 -0.51 -15.51 -0.97
CA ALA A 145 0.66 -15.13 -0.16
C ALA A 145 1.25 -13.75 -0.52
N ALA A 146 1.34 -13.44 -1.81
CA ALA A 146 1.82 -12.14 -2.28
C ALA A 146 0.90 -10.96 -1.91
N VAL A 147 -0.43 -11.14 -1.90
CA VAL A 147 -1.39 -10.14 -1.41
C VAL A 147 -1.18 -9.92 0.08
N ARG A 148 -1.05 -11.01 0.85
CA ARG A 148 -0.82 -10.95 2.31
C ARG A 148 0.45 -10.18 2.65
N ILE A 149 1.56 -10.47 1.95
CA ILE A 149 2.84 -9.76 2.11
C ILE A 149 2.68 -8.26 1.81
N ALA A 150 2.10 -7.93 0.65
CA ALA A 150 1.93 -6.53 0.23
C ALA A 150 1.05 -5.74 1.21
N ALA A 151 -0.03 -6.35 1.73
CA ALA A 151 -0.89 -5.74 2.73
C ALA A 151 -0.14 -5.37 4.02
N ILE A 152 0.72 -6.27 4.51
CA ILE A 152 1.49 -6.06 5.73
C ILE A 152 2.57 -4.99 5.52
N GLN A 153 3.25 -5.00 4.37
CA GLN A 153 4.25 -3.99 4.01
C GLN A 153 3.64 -2.59 3.92
N ALA A 154 2.49 -2.45 3.25
CA ALA A 154 1.75 -1.20 3.17
C ALA A 154 1.30 -0.72 4.55
N CYS A 155 0.80 -1.63 5.39
CA CYS A 155 0.43 -1.32 6.77
C CYS A 155 1.63 -0.83 7.60
N ALA A 156 2.79 -1.47 7.47
CA ALA A 156 4.01 -1.06 8.16
C ALA A 156 4.47 0.34 7.71
N ALA A 157 4.38 0.64 6.41
CA ALA A 157 4.66 1.98 5.87
C ALA A 157 3.72 3.04 6.45
N ALA A 158 2.41 2.74 6.52
CA ALA A 158 1.42 3.65 7.09
C ALA A 158 1.66 3.91 8.59
N VAL A 159 1.97 2.86 9.38
CA VAL A 159 2.30 3.00 10.81
C VAL A 159 3.55 3.86 11.00
N ARG A 160 4.62 3.63 10.23
CA ARG A 160 5.83 4.47 10.27
C ARG A 160 5.54 5.92 9.93
N ALA A 161 4.80 6.16 8.85
CA ALA A 161 4.50 7.52 8.40
C ALA A 161 3.56 8.28 9.35
N ALA A 162 2.72 7.56 10.10
CA ALA A 162 1.84 8.15 11.10
C ALA A 162 2.52 8.41 12.46
N ALA A 163 3.74 7.91 12.70
CA ALA A 163 4.43 7.99 13.99
C ALA A 163 4.51 9.42 14.57
N ASP A 164 4.73 10.41 13.71
CA ASP A 164 4.89 11.81 14.11
C ASP A 164 3.57 12.60 14.16
N SER A 165 2.46 11.97 13.81
CA SER A 165 1.15 12.62 13.81
C SER A 165 0.42 12.57 15.16
N GLY A 166 0.96 11.81 16.13
CA GLY A 166 0.28 11.52 17.40
C GLY A 166 -0.92 10.57 17.28
N ARG A 167 -1.27 10.12 16.07
CA ARG A 167 -2.23 9.04 15.85
C ARG A 167 -1.54 7.70 16.02
N SER A 168 -2.23 6.76 16.66
CA SER A 168 -1.71 5.41 16.82
C SER A 168 -2.81 4.37 16.66
N ALA A 169 -2.41 3.19 16.20
CA ALA A 169 -3.24 1.99 16.14
C ALA A 169 -2.51 0.80 16.79
N HIS A 170 -1.67 1.08 17.81
CA HIS A 170 -0.71 0.13 18.38
C HIS A 170 -1.35 -1.19 18.80
N GLU A 171 -2.44 -1.14 19.55
CA GLU A 171 -3.12 -2.35 20.02
C GLU A 171 -3.58 -3.24 18.85
N GLU A 172 -4.21 -2.65 17.83
CA GLU A 172 -4.72 -3.37 16.67
C GLU A 172 -3.60 -3.91 15.77
N VAL A 173 -2.48 -3.18 15.69
CA VAL A 173 -1.27 -3.60 14.98
C VAL A 173 -0.56 -4.74 15.73
N LEU A 174 -0.40 -4.66 17.05
CA LEU A 174 0.24 -5.72 17.84
C LEU A 174 -0.59 -7.02 17.83
N LYS A 175 -1.92 -6.92 17.90
CA LYS A 175 -2.83 -8.07 17.68
C LYS A 175 -2.59 -8.71 16.31
N LEU A 176 -2.49 -7.90 15.26
CA LEU A 176 -2.21 -8.37 13.91
C LEU A 176 -0.83 -9.05 13.83
N CYS A 177 0.23 -8.43 14.39
CA CYS A 177 1.58 -9.01 14.44
C CYS A 177 1.58 -10.38 15.11
N LYS A 178 0.88 -10.54 16.25
CA LYS A 178 0.79 -11.84 16.95
C LYS A 178 0.16 -12.92 16.07
N THR A 179 -0.90 -12.59 15.33
CA THR A 179 -1.52 -13.53 14.38
C THR A 179 -0.58 -13.90 13.25
N LEU A 180 0.16 -12.93 12.71
CA LEU A 180 1.08 -13.13 11.58
C LEU A 180 2.32 -13.94 11.96
N LEU A 181 2.87 -13.73 13.17
CA LEU A 181 4.02 -14.50 13.66
C LEU A 181 3.67 -15.95 13.98
N ALA A 182 2.40 -16.24 14.25
CA ALA A 182 1.89 -17.60 14.40
C ALA A 182 1.46 -18.23 13.06
N ASP A 183 1.60 -17.52 11.93
CA ASP A 183 1.20 -18.03 10.63
C ASP A 183 2.16 -19.13 10.13
N LYS A 184 1.60 -20.08 9.36
CA LYS A 184 2.37 -21.19 8.80
C LYS A 184 3.23 -20.77 7.61
N LEU A 185 2.96 -19.63 6.98
CA LEU A 185 3.75 -19.13 5.86
C LEU A 185 5.02 -18.42 6.36
N PRO A 186 6.22 -18.99 6.17
CA PRO A 186 7.46 -18.41 6.68
C PRO A 186 7.74 -17.01 6.10
N ASN A 187 7.34 -16.78 4.85
CA ASN A 187 7.55 -15.51 4.14
C ASN A 187 6.79 -14.33 4.74
N LEU A 188 5.84 -14.57 5.67
CA LEU A 188 5.15 -13.51 6.40
C LEU A 188 5.91 -13.04 7.65
N ARG A 189 6.91 -13.79 8.11
CA ARG A 189 7.68 -13.45 9.32
C ARG A 189 8.40 -12.11 9.18
N ASN A 190 9.10 -11.90 8.05
CA ASN A 190 9.82 -10.65 7.77
C ASN A 190 8.88 -9.43 7.70
N PRO A 191 7.80 -9.43 6.91
CA PRO A 191 6.80 -8.36 6.94
C PRO A 191 6.19 -8.14 8.34
N ALA A 192 5.88 -9.21 9.08
CA ALA A 192 5.33 -9.11 10.43
C ALA A 192 6.30 -8.45 11.42
N ALA A 193 7.59 -8.78 11.32
CA ALA A 193 8.66 -8.16 12.10
C ALA A 193 8.82 -6.68 11.75
N GLN A 194 8.76 -6.31 10.47
CA GLN A 194 8.80 -4.92 10.04
C GLN A 194 7.60 -4.12 10.56
N LEU A 195 6.41 -4.73 10.59
CA LEU A 195 5.22 -4.11 11.17
C LEU A 195 5.33 -3.95 12.69
N ALA A 196 5.85 -4.95 13.39
CA ALA A 196 6.10 -4.88 14.84
C ALA A 196 7.11 -3.78 15.16
N LEU A 197 8.21 -3.69 14.41
CA LEU A 197 9.21 -2.64 14.56
C LEU A 197 8.61 -1.26 14.30
N ALA A 198 7.75 -1.12 13.28
CA ALA A 198 7.04 0.13 13.01
C ALA A 198 6.15 0.55 14.18
N ALA A 199 5.43 -0.39 14.80
CA ALA A 199 4.61 -0.13 15.98
C ALA A 199 5.47 0.28 17.19
N ILE A 200 6.53 -0.47 17.48
CA ILE A 200 7.42 -0.15 18.61
C ILE A 200 8.05 1.23 18.43
N ALA A 201 8.59 1.53 17.24
CA ALA A 201 9.24 2.80 16.94
C ALA A 201 8.27 4.00 16.95
N SER A 202 6.99 3.78 16.67
CA SER A 202 5.96 4.82 16.71
C SER A 202 5.28 4.94 18.08
N SER A 203 5.65 4.12 19.05
CA SER A 203 5.13 4.20 20.42
C SER A 203 5.82 5.31 21.20
N ARG A 204 5.03 6.22 21.75
CA ARG A 204 5.50 7.31 22.62
C ARG A 204 5.18 7.08 24.10
N SER A 205 4.54 5.96 24.46
CA SER A 205 4.18 5.65 25.84
C SER A 205 4.34 4.16 26.15
N ALA A 206 4.77 3.84 27.38
CA ALA A 206 4.91 2.46 27.84
C ALA A 206 3.57 1.71 27.82
N HIS A 207 2.45 2.40 28.04
CA HIS A 207 1.11 1.81 27.97
C HIS A 207 0.72 1.36 26.56
N ALA A 208 1.20 2.03 25.52
CA ALA A 208 0.94 1.62 24.13
C ALA A 208 1.70 0.34 23.74
N LEU A 209 2.63 -0.12 24.56
CA LEU A 209 3.36 -1.38 24.40
C LEU A 209 2.77 -2.52 25.26
N ALA A 210 1.59 -2.34 25.84
CA ALA A 210 0.88 -3.43 26.50
C ALA A 210 0.62 -4.58 25.51
N GLY A 211 1.11 -5.78 25.81
CA GLY A 211 1.03 -6.94 24.91
C GLY A 211 2.24 -7.13 23.98
N LEU A 212 3.27 -6.28 24.09
CA LEU A 212 4.52 -6.42 23.34
C LEU A 212 5.25 -7.74 23.67
N ASP A 213 5.16 -8.24 24.90
CA ASP A 213 5.83 -9.48 25.32
C ASP A 213 5.47 -10.67 24.43
N GLY A 214 4.19 -10.80 24.07
CA GLY A 214 3.73 -11.88 23.18
C GLY A 214 4.26 -11.74 21.76
N VAL A 215 4.48 -10.51 21.29
CA VAL A 215 5.07 -10.24 19.96
C VAL A 215 6.58 -10.51 20.00
N LEU A 216 7.28 -10.07 21.05
CA LEU A 216 8.71 -10.33 21.24
C LEU A 216 9.00 -11.83 21.35
N GLN A 217 8.22 -12.58 22.12
CA GLN A 217 8.34 -14.04 22.19
C GLN A 217 8.10 -14.70 20.83
N GLY A 218 7.12 -14.21 20.06
CA GLY A 218 6.89 -14.67 18.69
C GLY A 218 8.07 -14.40 17.76
N LEU A 219 8.68 -13.22 17.85
CA LEU A 219 9.85 -12.84 17.07
C LEU A 219 11.07 -13.70 17.42
N VAL A 220 11.34 -13.91 18.72
CA VAL A 220 12.42 -14.78 19.19
C VAL A 220 12.27 -16.19 18.62
N LYS A 221 11.08 -16.78 18.72
CA LYS A 221 10.79 -18.09 18.12
C LYS A 221 10.99 -18.13 16.61
N CYS A 222 10.72 -17.03 15.90
CA CYS A 222 10.95 -16.96 14.45
C CYS A 222 12.43 -16.93 14.08
N VAL A 223 13.27 -16.34 14.94
CA VAL A 223 14.74 -16.28 14.77
C VAL A 223 15.39 -17.60 15.15
N GLU A 224 14.87 -18.27 16.18
CA GLU A 224 15.36 -19.57 16.65
C GLU A 224 14.95 -20.75 15.75
N ASP A 225 14.03 -20.54 14.81
CA ASP A 225 13.55 -21.57 13.88
C ASP A 225 14.47 -21.68 12.63
N PRO A 226 15.29 -22.74 12.50
CA PRO A 226 16.29 -22.89 11.44
C PRO A 226 15.68 -23.06 10.03
N ALA A 227 14.36 -23.21 9.91
CA ALA A 227 13.68 -23.22 8.61
C ALA A 227 13.58 -21.84 7.94
N ALA A 228 13.91 -20.75 8.65
CA ALA A 228 13.85 -19.38 8.13
C ALA A 228 14.92 -19.06 7.07
N ASP A 229 16.09 -19.68 7.14
CA ASP A 229 17.24 -19.37 6.25
C ASP A 229 17.09 -19.96 4.84
N ALA A 230 16.28 -21.01 4.67
CA ALA A 230 16.14 -21.72 3.39
C ALA A 230 15.15 -21.05 2.41
N ALA A 231 14.31 -20.12 2.88
CA ALA A 231 13.27 -19.47 2.07
C ALA A 231 13.66 -18.10 1.51
N SER A 232 14.74 -17.48 2.01
CA SER A 232 15.23 -16.17 1.52
C SER A 232 16.24 -16.29 0.36
N SER A 233 16.58 -17.50 -0.06
CA SER A 233 17.64 -17.82 -1.04
C SER A 233 17.12 -18.45 -2.34
N ARG A 234 15.82 -18.33 -2.64
CA ARG A 234 15.21 -18.75 -3.92
C ARG A 234 14.34 -17.67 -4.53
#